data_AF-C1EJE4-F1
#
_entry.id   AF-C1EJE4-F1
#
_cell.length_a   1.000
_cell.length_b   1.000
_cell.length_c   1.000
_cell.angle_alpha   90.00
_cell.angle_beta   90.00
_cell.angle_gamma   90.00
#
_symmetry.space_group_name_H-M   'P 1'
#
loop_
_entity.id
_entity.type
_entity.pdbx_description
1 polymer ?
#
loop_
_entity_poly.entity_id
_entity_poly.type
_entity_poly.pdbx_seq_one_letter_code
_entity_poly.pdbx_strand_id
1 'polypeptide(L)'
;MASHTKALVATCAELTATQIKSLMSVSADIAALNHDRFQNFESAPAKQCAYAFDGPAYRALRIESMTTPQVRFAQKHIRILSGLNGLLRPLDAIKPYRLEMGTKLVTNRGANLYEFWGDAICDAVVEDVRALAPAEGRFVVNVASQEYFKSVVEKTLKQRGVAVVTCAFPGPAVHAKAARGAMCRYVVLNEVTDVEGLKGFAGNDGEWKFASEHCPDGAGSESVTLTFHRTNVANVAKKKKGVASGGGAKGKRPTAATTAAGAKRTRGKK
;
A
#
# COMPACT_ATOMS: atom_id res chain seq x y z
N MET A 1 22.88 -3.43 -4.21
CA MET A 1 21.64 -4.06 -4.72
C MET A 1 21.83 -4.75 -6.07
N ALA A 2 22.27 -4.08 -7.14
CA ALA A 2 22.32 -4.70 -8.48
C ALA A 2 23.16 -5.98 -8.59
N SER A 3 24.31 -6.07 -7.92
CA SER A 3 25.13 -7.29 -7.88
C SER A 3 24.41 -8.45 -7.20
N HIS A 4 23.73 -8.19 -6.09
CA HIS A 4 22.87 -9.15 -5.39
C HIS A 4 21.74 -9.67 -6.27
N THR A 5 21.08 -8.78 -7.01
CA THR A 5 20.04 -9.16 -7.97
C THR A 5 20.57 -10.12 -9.02
N LYS A 6 21.74 -9.82 -9.62
CA LYS A 6 22.37 -10.72 -10.60
C LYS A 6 22.66 -12.10 -10.02
N ALA A 7 23.15 -12.16 -8.78
CA ALA A 7 23.42 -13.43 -8.11
C ALA A 7 22.13 -14.25 -7.91
N LEU A 8 21.04 -13.63 -7.45
CA LEU A 8 19.75 -14.31 -7.29
C LEU A 8 19.15 -14.76 -8.63
N VAL A 9 19.27 -13.95 -9.69
CA VAL A 9 18.84 -14.33 -11.04
C VAL A 9 19.61 -15.57 -11.51
N ALA A 10 20.93 -15.58 -11.34
CA ALA A 10 21.76 -16.73 -11.71
C ALA A 10 21.33 -18.00 -10.95
N THR A 11 21.15 -17.91 -9.63
CA THR A 11 20.65 -19.05 -8.83
C THR A 11 19.27 -19.52 -9.29
N CYS A 12 18.35 -18.60 -9.57
CA CYS A 12 17.01 -18.97 -10.04
C CYS A 12 17.02 -19.57 -11.45
N ALA A 13 17.96 -19.17 -12.32
CA ALA A 13 18.11 -19.71 -13.66
C ALA A 13 18.61 -21.18 -13.65
N GLU A 14 19.29 -21.62 -12.60
CA GLU A 14 19.71 -23.02 -12.46
C GLU A 14 18.56 -23.98 -12.07
N LEU A 15 17.41 -23.43 -11.61
CA LEU A 15 16.27 -24.24 -11.19
C LEU A 15 15.44 -24.70 -12.39
N THR A 16 15.06 -25.97 -12.41
CA THR A 16 14.05 -26.48 -13.34
C THR A 16 12.66 -25.91 -13.04
N ALA A 17 11.76 -25.90 -14.02
CA ALA A 17 10.36 -25.52 -13.81
C ALA A 17 9.68 -26.34 -12.69
N THR A 18 10.00 -27.64 -12.56
CA THR A 18 9.48 -28.48 -11.47
C THR A 18 9.98 -28.02 -10.10
N GLN A 19 11.26 -27.65 -9.97
CA GLN A 19 11.81 -27.09 -8.74
C GLN A 19 11.18 -25.74 -8.42
N ILE A 20 11.00 -24.86 -9.41
CA ILE A 20 10.33 -23.55 -9.23
C ILE A 20 8.89 -23.75 -8.75
N LYS A 21 8.15 -24.69 -9.34
CA LYS A 21 6.78 -25.03 -8.94
C LYS A 21 6.70 -25.37 -7.45
N SER A 22 7.58 -26.25 -6.98
CA SER A 22 7.64 -26.67 -5.58
C SER A 22 8.13 -25.56 -4.67
N LEU A 23 9.16 -24.81 -5.08
CA LEU A 23 9.80 -23.77 -4.29
C LEU A 23 8.86 -22.58 -4.04
N MET A 24 8.11 -22.17 -5.07
CA MET A 24 7.25 -20.99 -5.04
C MET A 24 5.78 -21.32 -4.79
N SER A 25 5.43 -22.60 -4.65
CA SER A 25 4.06 -23.10 -4.45
C SER A 25 3.08 -22.54 -5.50
N VAL A 26 3.40 -22.73 -6.77
CA VAL A 26 2.62 -22.22 -7.91
C VAL A 26 2.13 -23.34 -8.84
N SER A 27 1.27 -23.02 -9.81
CA SER A 27 0.88 -23.96 -10.87
C SER A 27 2.05 -24.26 -11.81
N ALA A 28 1.93 -25.33 -12.60
CA ALA A 28 2.94 -25.69 -13.60
C ALA A 28 3.14 -24.56 -14.63
N ASP A 29 2.06 -23.95 -15.12
CA ASP A 29 2.12 -22.86 -16.09
C ASP A 29 2.87 -21.63 -15.55
N ILE A 30 2.61 -21.26 -14.28
CA ILE A 30 3.31 -20.15 -13.63
C ILE A 30 4.78 -20.50 -13.36
N ALA A 31 5.08 -21.77 -13.07
CA ALA A 31 6.45 -22.21 -12.89
C ALA A 31 7.24 -22.16 -14.21
N ALA A 32 6.68 -22.66 -15.31
CA ALA A 32 7.27 -22.58 -16.64
C ALA A 32 7.48 -21.12 -17.07
N LEU A 33 6.48 -20.26 -16.87
CA LEU A 33 6.61 -18.83 -17.14
C LEU A 33 7.77 -18.18 -16.37
N ASN A 34 7.96 -18.52 -15.09
CA ASN A 34 9.04 -17.92 -14.30
C ASN A 34 10.40 -18.55 -14.58
N HIS A 35 10.46 -19.84 -14.92
CA HIS A 35 11.66 -20.45 -15.49
C HIS A 35 12.16 -19.66 -16.70
N ASP A 36 11.27 -19.41 -17.68
CA ASP A 36 11.63 -18.70 -18.90
C ASP A 36 12.02 -17.24 -18.62
N ARG A 37 11.39 -16.59 -17.64
CA ARG A 37 11.78 -15.24 -17.20
C ARG A 37 13.19 -15.20 -16.61
N PHE A 38 13.59 -16.20 -15.82
CA PHE A 38 14.95 -16.24 -15.27
C PHE A 38 15.99 -16.57 -16.34
N GLN A 39 15.69 -17.52 -17.24
CA GLN A 39 16.55 -17.84 -18.39
C GLN A 39 16.78 -16.63 -19.31
N ASN A 40 15.74 -15.85 -19.56
CA ASN A 40 15.77 -14.69 -20.47
C ASN A 40 15.83 -13.35 -19.72
N PHE A 41 16.29 -13.34 -18.47
CA PHE A 41 16.20 -12.15 -17.63
C PHE A 41 16.98 -10.97 -18.23
N GLU A 42 18.13 -11.20 -18.85
CA GLU A 42 18.94 -10.10 -19.37
C GLU A 42 18.33 -9.39 -20.58
N SER A 43 17.62 -10.10 -21.45
CA SER A 43 16.96 -9.55 -22.63
C SER A 43 15.54 -9.05 -22.37
N ALA A 44 14.94 -9.36 -21.21
CA ALA A 44 13.57 -8.98 -20.91
C ALA A 44 13.39 -7.45 -20.80
N PRO A 45 12.25 -6.90 -21.28
CA PRO A 45 11.97 -5.48 -21.18
C PRO A 45 11.82 -5.06 -19.71
N ALA A 46 12.31 -3.87 -19.40
CA ALA A 46 12.21 -3.29 -18.07
C ALA A 46 11.11 -2.22 -18.01
N LYS A 47 10.47 -2.08 -16.85
CA LYS A 47 9.47 -1.06 -16.56
C LYS A 47 9.67 -0.54 -15.15
N GLN A 48 9.42 0.75 -14.91
CA GLN A 48 9.48 1.34 -13.58
C GLN A 48 8.56 0.59 -12.61
N CYS A 49 9.07 0.22 -11.44
CA CYS A 49 8.42 -0.76 -10.57
C CYS A 49 7.02 -0.32 -10.09
N ALA A 50 6.80 0.97 -9.80
CA ALA A 50 5.50 1.47 -9.40
C ALA A 50 4.42 1.33 -10.48
N TYR A 51 4.82 1.26 -11.75
CA TYR A 51 3.94 1.07 -12.91
C TYR A 51 3.90 -0.38 -13.40
N ALA A 52 4.77 -1.24 -12.87
CA ALA A 52 4.89 -2.64 -13.27
C ALA A 52 4.20 -3.59 -12.30
N PHE A 53 4.27 -3.31 -10.99
CA PHE A 53 3.60 -4.13 -9.99
C PHE A 53 2.09 -3.94 -10.03
N ASP A 54 1.37 -5.06 -10.01
CA ASP A 54 -0.08 -5.08 -10.02
C ASP A 54 -0.61 -5.89 -8.83
N GLY A 55 -1.41 -5.25 -7.98
CA GLY A 55 -1.98 -5.85 -6.77
C GLY A 55 -2.72 -4.81 -5.92
N PRO A 56 -3.44 -5.23 -4.87
CA PRO A 56 -4.32 -4.33 -4.11
C PRO A 56 -3.60 -3.08 -3.55
N ALA A 57 -2.34 -3.22 -3.11
CA ALA A 57 -1.54 -2.09 -2.65
C ALA A 57 -1.21 -1.11 -3.79
N TYR A 58 -0.67 -1.60 -4.91
CA TYR A 58 -0.28 -0.75 -6.04
C TYR A 58 -1.49 -0.08 -6.73
N ARG A 59 -2.61 -0.81 -6.86
CA ARG A 59 -3.88 -0.25 -7.36
C ARG A 59 -4.45 0.83 -6.43
N ALA A 60 -4.20 0.74 -5.12
CA ALA A 60 -4.61 1.76 -4.16
C ALA A 60 -3.62 2.94 -4.07
N LEU A 61 -2.34 2.73 -4.38
CA LEU A 61 -1.33 3.80 -4.51
C LEU A 61 -1.69 4.75 -5.66
N ARG A 62 -2.23 4.21 -6.77
CA ARG A 62 -2.69 4.96 -7.96
C ARG A 62 -1.61 5.89 -8.50
N ILE A 63 -0.40 5.37 -8.71
CA ILE A 63 0.76 6.18 -9.16
C ILE A 63 0.48 6.86 -10.51
N GLU A 64 -0.30 6.24 -11.40
CA GLU A 64 -0.63 6.79 -12.72
C GLU A 64 -1.51 8.05 -12.65
N SER A 65 -2.19 8.27 -11.51
CA SER A 65 -3.01 9.47 -11.27
C SER A 65 -2.21 10.64 -10.68
N MET A 66 -0.93 10.44 -10.38
CA MET A 66 -0.09 11.46 -9.74
C MET A 66 0.53 12.40 -10.77
N THR A 67 0.63 13.66 -10.40
CA THR A 67 1.38 14.67 -11.17
C THR A 67 2.89 14.40 -11.10
N THR A 68 3.68 14.96 -12.01
CA THR A 68 5.15 14.78 -11.99
C THR A 68 5.80 15.20 -10.67
N PRO A 69 5.43 16.33 -10.02
CA PRO A 69 5.94 16.66 -8.68
C PRO A 69 5.63 15.57 -7.64
N GLN A 70 4.41 15.03 -7.63
CA GLN A 70 4.01 13.97 -6.71
C GLN A 70 4.77 12.67 -6.97
N VAL A 71 5.02 12.31 -8.25
CA VAL A 71 5.86 11.16 -8.59
C VAL A 71 7.31 11.37 -8.14
N ARG A 72 7.84 12.60 -8.21
CA ARG A 72 9.18 12.91 -7.66
C ARG A 72 9.21 12.79 -6.14
N PHE A 73 8.17 13.26 -5.45
CA PHE A 73 8.03 13.08 -4.01
C PHE A 73 7.96 11.59 -3.66
N ALA A 74 7.11 10.82 -4.34
CA ALA A 74 7.04 9.37 -4.20
C ALA A 74 8.41 8.71 -4.43
N GLN A 75 9.14 9.12 -5.47
CA GLN A 75 10.46 8.57 -5.78
C GLN A 75 11.47 8.77 -4.63
N LYS A 76 11.36 9.90 -3.92
CA LYS A 76 12.19 10.21 -2.77
C LYS A 76 11.76 9.44 -1.51
N HIS A 77 10.46 9.35 -1.24
CA HIS A 77 9.91 8.92 0.06
C HIS A 77 9.35 7.49 0.11
N ILE A 78 9.04 6.86 -1.02
CA ILE A 78 8.52 5.48 -1.04
C ILE A 78 9.66 4.51 -1.32
N ARG A 79 9.67 3.39 -0.59
CA ARG A 79 10.45 2.20 -0.91
C ARG A 79 9.57 0.98 -1.01
N ILE A 80 9.91 0.09 -1.95
CA ILE A 80 9.23 -1.16 -2.22
C ILE A 80 10.21 -2.29 -1.94
N LEU A 81 9.89 -3.14 -0.96
CA LEU A 81 10.68 -4.32 -0.65
C LEU A 81 10.44 -5.40 -1.72
N SER A 82 11.52 -6.05 -2.15
CA SER A 82 11.51 -7.01 -3.26
C SER A 82 12.37 -8.21 -2.92
N GLY A 83 11.86 -9.43 -3.05
CA GLY A 83 12.67 -10.64 -2.85
C GLY A 83 13.88 -10.70 -3.79
N LEU A 84 13.73 -10.22 -5.03
CA LEU A 84 14.78 -10.24 -6.05
C LEU A 84 15.68 -8.99 -6.05
N ASN A 85 15.12 -7.82 -5.80
CA ASN A 85 15.84 -6.54 -5.91
C ASN A 85 16.22 -5.92 -4.56
N GLY A 86 15.77 -6.51 -3.45
CA GLY A 86 16.00 -6.02 -2.10
C GLY A 86 15.12 -4.81 -1.79
N LEU A 87 15.57 -3.62 -2.20
CA LEU A 87 14.91 -2.35 -1.97
C LEU A 87 14.82 -1.56 -3.28
N LEU A 88 13.62 -1.15 -3.67
CA LEU A 88 13.33 -0.40 -4.89
C LEU A 88 12.71 0.96 -4.59
N ARG A 89 13.00 1.94 -5.43
CA ARG A 89 12.27 3.21 -5.52
C ARG A 89 11.22 3.12 -6.65
N PRO A 90 10.12 3.89 -6.59
CA PRO A 90 9.04 3.85 -7.59
C PRO A 90 9.45 3.83 -9.07
N LEU A 91 10.49 4.58 -9.44
CA LEU A 91 11.00 4.73 -10.80
C LEU A 91 12.17 3.81 -11.15
N ASP A 92 12.63 2.97 -10.22
CA ASP A 92 13.65 1.97 -10.53
C ASP A 92 13.07 0.96 -11.53
N ALA A 93 13.83 0.68 -12.59
CA ALA A 93 13.41 -0.23 -13.64
C ALA A 93 13.56 -1.68 -13.18
N ILE A 94 12.48 -2.44 -13.30
CA ILE A 94 12.46 -3.88 -13.01
C ILE A 94 12.07 -4.66 -14.25
N LYS A 95 12.57 -5.89 -14.32
CA LYS A 95 12.19 -6.89 -15.31
C LYS A 95 11.18 -7.86 -14.70
N PRO A 96 10.37 -8.58 -15.49
CA PRO A 96 9.37 -9.49 -14.93
C PRO A 96 10.02 -10.65 -14.16
N TYR A 97 9.59 -10.87 -12.92
CA TYR A 97 10.04 -11.98 -12.09
C TYR A 97 8.93 -12.40 -11.12
N ARG A 98 9.11 -13.57 -10.47
CA ARG A 98 8.38 -13.95 -9.26
C ARG A 98 9.39 -14.52 -8.27
N LEU A 99 9.56 -13.84 -7.14
CA LEU A 99 10.40 -14.29 -6.05
C LEU A 99 9.96 -13.52 -4.79
N GLU A 100 9.08 -14.14 -4.02
CA GLU A 100 8.55 -13.56 -2.78
C GLU A 100 9.61 -13.63 -1.68
N MET A 101 9.63 -12.64 -0.78
CA MET A 101 10.66 -12.57 0.28
C MET A 101 10.68 -13.80 1.20
N GLY A 102 9.53 -14.45 1.42
CA GLY A 102 9.43 -15.68 2.19
C GLY A 102 9.97 -16.95 1.53
N THR A 103 10.45 -16.89 0.28
CA THR A 103 10.95 -18.05 -0.46
C THR A 103 12.20 -18.63 0.19
N LYS A 104 12.22 -19.95 0.44
CA LYS A 104 13.37 -20.68 0.99
C LYS A 104 14.38 -21.06 -0.10
N LEU A 105 14.84 -20.04 -0.85
CA LEU A 105 15.87 -20.22 -1.87
C LEU A 105 17.22 -20.36 -1.19
N VAL A 106 17.87 -21.51 -1.35
CA VAL A 106 19.24 -21.73 -0.88
C VAL A 106 20.21 -21.04 -1.84
N THR A 107 21.14 -20.29 -1.28
CA THR A 107 22.18 -19.55 -2.00
C THR A 107 23.53 -19.78 -1.30
N ASN A 108 24.62 -19.34 -1.90
CA ASN A 108 25.93 -19.32 -1.26
C ASN A 108 26.01 -18.42 -0.01
N ARG A 109 25.00 -17.57 0.25
CA ARG A 109 24.95 -16.62 1.37
C ARG A 109 23.90 -16.97 2.42
N GLY A 110 23.17 -18.09 2.27
CA GLY A 110 22.20 -18.52 3.26
C GLY A 110 21.11 -19.44 2.71
N ALA A 111 20.30 -19.98 3.61
CA ALA A 111 19.24 -20.95 3.33
C ALA A 111 17.92 -20.30 2.86
N ASN A 112 17.83 -18.98 2.86
CA ASN A 112 16.64 -18.23 2.45
C ASN A 112 17.01 -16.77 2.10
N LEU A 113 16.04 -16.02 1.59
CA LEU A 113 16.27 -14.64 1.16
C LEU A 113 16.55 -13.67 2.32
N TYR A 114 16.08 -13.93 3.54
CA TYR A 114 16.40 -13.09 4.70
C TYR A 114 17.90 -13.15 5.01
N GLU A 115 18.47 -14.36 5.03
CA GLU A 115 19.92 -14.56 5.23
C GLU A 115 20.73 -14.03 4.05
N PHE A 116 20.27 -14.25 2.81
CA PHE A 116 20.92 -13.71 1.63
C PHE A 116 21.02 -12.18 1.67
N TRP A 117 19.93 -11.49 2.02
CA TRP A 117 19.92 -10.03 2.09
C TRP A 117 20.67 -9.51 3.30
N GLY A 118 20.62 -10.20 4.44
CA GLY A 118 21.29 -9.80 5.67
C GLY A 118 20.95 -8.35 6.03
N ASP A 119 21.97 -7.54 6.33
CA ASP A 119 21.80 -6.12 6.64
C ASP A 119 21.71 -5.20 5.41
N ALA A 120 21.89 -5.70 4.18
CA ALA A 120 22.01 -4.84 3.00
C ALA A 120 20.78 -3.96 2.77
N ILE A 121 19.58 -4.47 3.04
CA ILE A 121 18.33 -3.70 2.92
C ILE A 121 18.26 -2.64 4.01
N CYS A 122 18.62 -2.97 5.25
CA CYS A 122 18.71 -2.00 6.34
C CYS A 122 19.72 -0.89 6.05
N ASP A 123 20.89 -1.24 5.52
CA ASP A 123 21.93 -0.29 5.13
C ASP A 123 21.37 0.74 4.16
N ALA A 124 20.70 0.28 3.09
CA ALA A 124 20.10 1.15 2.09
C ALA A 124 18.98 2.03 2.68
N VAL A 125 18.13 1.49 3.56
CA VAL A 125 17.08 2.28 4.24
C VAL A 125 17.71 3.37 5.12
N VAL A 126 18.78 3.07 5.85
CA VAL A 126 19.47 4.04 6.71
C VAL A 126 20.12 5.15 5.88
N GLU A 127 20.75 4.80 4.76
CA GLU A 127 21.30 5.78 3.82
C GLU A 127 20.20 6.70 3.27
N ASP A 128 19.08 6.15 2.85
CA ASP A 128 17.94 6.91 2.33
C ASP A 128 17.39 7.89 3.37
N VAL A 129 17.19 7.44 4.61
CA VAL A 129 16.70 8.30 5.71
C VAL A 129 17.70 9.41 6.04
N ARG A 130 19.01 9.12 6.05
CA ARG A 130 20.06 10.11 6.32
C ARG A 130 20.17 11.16 5.22
N ALA A 131 19.86 10.80 3.98
CA ALA A 131 19.87 11.72 2.84
C ALA A 131 18.70 12.72 2.86
N LEU A 132 17.65 12.48 3.65
CA LEU A 132 16.55 13.43 3.81
C LEU A 132 16.97 14.67 4.62
N ALA A 133 16.47 15.84 4.24
CA ALA A 133 16.60 17.02 5.08
C ALA A 133 15.80 16.83 6.39
N PRO A 134 16.20 17.47 7.51
CA PRO A 134 15.51 17.30 8.79
C PRO A 134 13.99 17.58 8.72
N ALA A 135 13.57 18.58 7.92
CA ALA A 135 12.17 18.95 7.74
C ALA A 135 11.34 17.92 6.95
N GLU A 136 11.98 16.93 6.32
CA GLU A 136 11.32 15.93 5.47
C GLU A 136 10.93 14.65 6.23
N GLY A 137 11.15 14.62 7.55
CA GLY A 137 10.89 13.45 8.39
C GLY A 137 11.98 12.39 8.26
N ARG A 138 12.73 12.15 9.34
CA ARG A 138 13.84 11.18 9.38
C ARG A 138 13.46 9.89 10.12
N PHE A 139 12.40 9.24 9.65
CA PHE A 139 11.93 7.96 10.21
C PHE A 139 11.31 7.10 9.10
N VAL A 140 11.13 5.81 9.40
CA VAL A 140 10.51 4.86 8.49
C VAL A 140 9.03 4.71 8.83
N VAL A 141 8.15 4.85 7.84
CA VAL A 141 6.75 4.42 7.96
C VAL A 141 6.62 3.01 7.41
N ASN A 142 6.43 2.03 8.29
CA ASN A 142 6.20 0.64 7.91
C ASN A 142 4.73 0.39 7.59
N VAL A 143 4.45 0.18 6.29
CA VAL A 143 3.18 -0.35 5.78
C VAL A 143 3.37 -1.67 5.03
N ALA A 144 4.53 -2.31 5.12
CA ALA A 144 4.78 -3.58 4.42
C ALA A 144 4.04 -4.75 5.11
N SER A 145 3.93 -5.89 4.43
CA SER A 145 3.54 -7.12 5.14
C SER A 145 4.68 -7.57 6.05
N GLN A 146 4.37 -8.36 7.09
CA GLN A 146 5.40 -8.91 7.97
C GLN A 146 6.41 -9.79 7.22
N GLU A 147 5.97 -10.50 6.18
CA GLU A 147 6.86 -11.28 5.31
C GLU A 147 7.96 -10.41 4.70
N TYR A 148 7.61 -9.25 4.14
CA TYR A 148 8.60 -8.37 3.54
C TYR A 148 9.38 -7.58 4.61
N PHE A 149 8.70 -7.03 5.62
CA PHE A 149 9.37 -6.21 6.64
C PHE A 149 10.36 -7.00 7.50
N LYS A 150 10.23 -8.33 7.61
CA LYS A 150 11.24 -9.18 8.26
C LYS A 150 12.62 -9.08 7.61
N SER A 151 12.73 -8.67 6.35
CA SER A 151 14.00 -8.37 5.68
C SER A 151 14.63 -7.04 6.10
N VAL A 152 13.87 -6.21 6.84
CA VAL A 152 14.31 -4.96 7.46
C VAL A 152 14.42 -5.21 8.97
N VAL A 153 15.62 -5.53 9.43
CA VAL A 153 15.90 -5.78 10.85
C VAL A 153 15.71 -4.48 11.66
N GLU A 154 14.52 -4.32 12.25
CA GLU A 154 14.14 -3.11 13.01
C GLU A 154 15.13 -2.78 14.13
N LYS A 155 15.72 -3.79 14.78
CA LYS A 155 16.78 -3.60 15.78
C LYS A 155 18.00 -2.89 15.18
N THR A 156 18.40 -3.26 13.96
CA THR A 156 19.53 -2.65 13.24
C THR A 156 19.21 -1.19 12.87
N LEU A 157 17.97 -0.89 12.44
CA LEU A 157 17.54 0.49 12.19
C LEU A 157 17.65 1.36 13.44
N LYS A 158 17.13 0.87 14.58
CA LYS A 158 17.19 1.57 15.88
C LYS A 158 18.62 1.82 16.34
N GLN A 159 19.48 0.80 16.27
CA GLN A 159 20.91 0.94 16.61
C GLN A 159 21.63 2.00 15.76
N ARG A 160 21.08 2.34 14.60
CA ARG A 160 21.61 3.34 13.66
C ARG A 160 20.87 4.68 13.72
N GLY A 161 19.99 4.86 14.71
CA GLY A 161 19.24 6.10 14.96
C GLY A 161 18.10 6.33 13.98
N VAL A 162 17.48 5.27 13.44
CA VAL A 162 16.32 5.37 12.55
C VAL A 162 15.10 4.80 13.26
N ALA A 163 14.18 5.69 13.64
CA ALA A 163 12.90 5.35 14.23
C ALA A 163 11.96 4.68 13.21
N VAL A 164 11.05 3.84 13.70
CA VAL A 164 10.07 3.11 12.86
C VAL A 164 8.67 3.34 13.41
N VAL A 165 7.80 3.86 12.54
CA VAL A 165 6.36 3.99 12.81
C VAL A 165 5.62 2.96 11.96
N THR A 166 4.97 1.99 12.60
CA THR A 166 4.18 0.97 11.91
C THR A 166 2.72 1.40 11.82
N CYS A 167 2.15 1.42 10.61
CA CYS A 167 0.70 1.61 10.44
C CYS A 167 0.01 0.26 10.26
N ALA A 168 -0.80 -0.12 11.26
CA ALA A 168 -1.52 -1.38 11.30
C ALA A 168 -2.96 -1.24 10.78
N PHE A 169 -3.34 -2.16 9.89
CA PHE A 169 -4.67 -2.23 9.26
C PHE A 169 -5.31 -3.60 9.53
N PRO A 170 -5.87 -3.83 10.73
CA PRO A 170 -6.53 -5.09 11.07
C PRO A 170 -7.74 -5.36 10.16
N GLY A 171 -7.99 -6.65 9.90
CA GLY A 171 -9.12 -7.11 9.08
C GLY A 171 -8.69 -7.92 7.86
N PRO A 172 -9.59 -8.14 6.89
CA PRO A 172 -9.32 -8.98 5.72
C PRO A 172 -8.11 -8.52 4.93
N ALA A 173 -7.24 -9.47 4.54
CA ALA A 173 -5.94 -9.18 3.94
C ALA A 173 -6.02 -8.32 2.67
N VAL A 174 -7.07 -8.46 1.86
CA VAL A 174 -7.28 -7.64 0.66
C VAL A 174 -7.46 -6.16 1.03
N HIS A 175 -8.26 -5.86 2.06
CA HIS A 175 -8.48 -4.49 2.53
C HIS A 175 -7.22 -3.92 3.20
N ALA A 176 -6.54 -4.72 4.03
CA ALA A 176 -5.28 -4.29 4.65
C ALA A 176 -4.22 -3.97 3.59
N LYS A 177 -4.09 -4.79 2.54
CA LYS A 177 -3.16 -4.54 1.41
C LYS A 177 -3.52 -3.25 0.67
N ALA A 178 -4.79 -3.01 0.38
CA ALA A 178 -5.23 -1.77 -0.25
C ALA A 178 -4.96 -0.54 0.65
N ALA A 179 -5.22 -0.63 1.95
CA ALA A 179 -4.98 0.45 2.91
C ALA A 179 -3.51 0.87 2.96
N ARG A 180 -2.57 -0.08 2.90
CA ARG A 180 -1.13 0.19 2.85
C ARG A 180 -0.74 1.03 1.64
N GLY A 181 -1.26 0.67 0.46
CA GLY A 181 -1.06 1.47 -0.75
C GLY A 181 -1.71 2.85 -0.68
N ALA A 182 -2.92 2.93 -0.12
CA ALA A 182 -3.62 4.20 0.11
C ALA A 182 -2.88 5.09 1.13
N MET A 183 -2.22 4.51 2.14
CA MET A 183 -1.39 5.26 3.10
C MET A 183 -0.18 5.87 2.40
N CYS A 184 0.53 5.11 1.58
CA CYS A 184 1.61 5.67 0.74
C CYS A 184 1.10 6.80 -0.15
N ARG A 185 -0.07 6.63 -0.77
CA ARG A 185 -0.72 7.68 -1.56
C ARG A 185 -1.00 8.93 -0.71
N TYR A 186 -1.61 8.76 0.46
CA TYR A 186 -1.94 9.84 1.37
C TYR A 186 -0.68 10.64 1.78
N VAL A 187 0.40 9.95 2.13
CA VAL A 187 1.69 10.58 2.46
C VAL A 187 2.21 11.42 1.30
N VAL A 188 2.16 10.90 0.07
CA VAL A 188 2.63 11.63 -1.13
C VAL A 188 1.75 12.83 -1.44
N LEU A 189 0.42 12.69 -1.39
CA LEU A 189 -0.50 13.76 -1.79
C LEU A 189 -0.54 14.92 -0.80
N ASN A 190 -0.27 14.66 0.47
CA ASN A 190 -0.33 15.66 1.54
C ASN A 190 1.07 16.02 2.07
N GLU A 191 2.13 15.51 1.44
CA GLU A 191 3.52 15.71 1.82
C GLU A 191 3.76 15.51 3.33
N VAL A 192 3.24 14.40 3.87
CA VAL A 192 3.29 14.12 5.32
C VAL A 192 4.72 13.83 5.75
N THR A 193 5.26 14.62 6.68
CA THR A 193 6.65 14.51 7.16
C THR A 193 6.78 14.22 8.66
N ASP A 194 5.66 14.05 9.38
CA ASP A 194 5.65 13.77 10.82
C ASP A 194 4.62 12.69 11.21
N VAL A 195 4.73 12.20 12.44
CA VAL A 195 3.91 11.08 12.95
C VAL A 195 2.45 11.50 13.16
N GLU A 196 2.20 12.73 13.58
CA GLU A 196 0.83 13.23 13.81
C GLU A 196 0.05 13.34 12.49
N GLY A 197 0.70 13.80 11.41
CA GLY A 197 0.13 13.89 10.08
C GLY A 197 -0.36 12.54 9.54
N LEU A 198 0.26 11.42 9.94
CA LEU A 198 -0.19 10.08 9.56
C LEU A 198 -1.57 9.72 10.12
N LYS A 199 -1.96 10.28 11.29
CA LYS A 199 -3.25 10.01 11.94
C LYS A 199 -4.44 10.55 11.14
N GLY A 200 -4.20 11.50 10.22
CA GLY A 200 -5.20 12.03 9.30
C GLY A 200 -5.62 11.07 8.17
N PHE A 201 -4.94 9.93 8.02
CA PHE A 201 -5.28 8.94 7.00
C PHE A 201 -6.72 8.40 7.14
N ALA A 202 -7.46 8.46 6.04
CA ALA A 202 -8.85 8.01 5.97
C ALA A 202 -9.12 6.95 4.89
N GLY A 203 -8.09 6.45 4.19
CA GLY A 203 -8.27 5.64 2.99
C GLY A 203 -8.58 6.47 1.74
N ASN A 204 -8.75 5.80 0.61
CA ASN A 204 -9.06 6.47 -0.65
C ASN A 204 -10.54 6.89 -0.73
N ASP A 205 -11.42 6.21 0.00
CA ASP A 205 -12.88 6.40 -0.05
C ASP A 205 -13.44 6.82 1.32
N GLY A 206 -12.58 7.19 2.27
CA GLY A 206 -12.97 7.56 3.63
C GLY A 206 -13.31 6.36 4.52
N GLU A 207 -12.85 5.16 4.14
CA GLU A 207 -13.19 3.90 4.77
C GLU A 207 -12.32 3.55 5.99
N TRP A 208 -11.26 4.31 6.29
CA TRP A 208 -10.40 4.09 7.45
C TRP A 208 -10.47 5.25 8.43
N LYS A 209 -10.19 4.97 9.70
CA LYS A 209 -10.03 5.99 10.74
C LYS A 209 -8.94 5.56 11.72
N PHE A 210 -8.10 6.50 12.14
CA PHE A 210 -7.20 6.30 13.26
C PHE A 210 -7.99 5.87 14.51
N ALA A 211 -7.53 4.80 15.16
CA ALA A 211 -8.19 4.18 16.30
C ALA A 211 -7.36 4.31 17.58
N SER A 212 -6.08 3.96 17.51
CA SER A 212 -5.18 3.97 18.67
C SER A 212 -3.73 4.09 18.25
N GLU A 213 -2.92 4.58 19.19
CA GLU A 213 -1.47 4.56 19.15
C GLU A 213 -0.97 3.69 20.30
N HIS A 214 0.05 2.88 20.02
CA HIS A 214 0.74 2.10 21.03
C HIS A 214 2.24 2.32 20.90
N CYS A 215 2.86 2.74 22.00
CA CYS A 215 4.30 2.75 22.19
C CYS A 215 4.63 1.61 23.17
N PRO A 216 5.45 0.61 22.80
CA PRO A 216 5.83 -0.45 23.73
C PRO A 216 6.61 0.10 24.93
N ASP A 217 6.23 -0.28 26.14
CA ASP A 217 6.95 0.09 27.37
C ASP A 217 8.34 -0.57 27.43
N GLY A 218 9.36 0.16 27.88
CA GLY A 218 10.61 -0.44 28.40
C GLY A 218 11.81 -0.59 27.43
N ALA A 219 11.79 0.01 26.24
CA ALA A 219 13.00 0.24 25.44
C ALA A 219 12.98 1.69 24.96
N GLY A 220 14.14 2.37 24.95
CA GLY A 220 14.28 3.75 24.47
C GLY A 220 13.29 4.07 23.33
N SER A 221 12.33 4.93 23.66
CA SER A 221 11.07 5.19 22.95
C SER A 221 11.31 5.63 21.49
N GLU A 222 11.20 4.72 20.51
CA GLU A 222 11.23 5.08 19.07
C GLU A 222 10.41 4.18 18.13
N SER A 223 9.75 3.12 18.62
CA SER A 223 8.84 2.32 17.78
C SER A 223 7.39 2.59 18.15
N VAL A 224 6.64 3.17 17.22
CA VAL A 224 5.24 3.55 17.42
C VAL A 224 4.38 2.72 16.49
N THR A 225 3.29 2.15 17.00
CA THR A 225 2.27 1.50 16.17
C THR A 225 1.00 2.34 16.13
N LEU A 226 0.65 2.84 14.95
CA LEU A 226 -0.61 3.52 14.68
C LEU A 226 -1.61 2.52 14.10
N THR A 227 -2.72 2.29 14.78
CA THR A 227 -3.77 1.37 14.33
C THR A 227 -4.92 2.12 13.69
N PHE A 228 -5.34 1.66 12.52
CA PHE A 228 -6.48 2.23 11.77
C PHE A 228 -7.57 1.17 11.62
N HIS A 229 -8.80 1.51 11.99
CA HIS A 229 -9.94 0.62 11.82
C HIS A 229 -10.73 0.98 10.58
N ARG A 230 -11.14 -0.04 9.83
CA ARG A 230 -12.02 0.13 8.70
C ARG A 230 -13.44 0.38 9.18
N THR A 231 -14.02 1.51 8.80
CA THR A 231 -15.42 1.82 9.04
C THR A 231 -16.27 1.23 7.92
N ASN A 232 -17.47 0.76 8.26
CA ASN A 232 -18.36 0.16 7.27
C ASN A 232 -18.91 1.28 6.36
N VAL A 233 -18.45 1.34 5.11
CA VAL A 233 -18.75 2.42 4.14
C VAL A 233 -20.27 2.58 3.90
N ALA A 234 -21.04 1.50 4.09
CA ALA A 234 -22.51 1.52 4.00
C ALA A 234 -23.17 2.44 5.04
N ASN A 235 -22.54 2.65 6.21
CA ASN A 235 -23.05 3.55 7.26
C ASN A 235 -22.64 5.01 7.03
N VAL A 236 -21.53 5.27 6.33
CA VAL A 236 -21.06 6.63 6.04
C VAL A 236 -21.98 7.33 5.02
N ALA A 237 -22.43 6.61 3.99
CA ALA A 237 -23.41 7.09 3.02
C ALA A 237 -24.80 7.34 3.65
N LYS A 238 -25.23 6.50 4.60
CA LYS A 238 -26.47 6.71 5.37
C LYS A 238 -26.37 7.91 6.31
N LYS A 239 -25.22 8.16 6.94
CA LYS A 239 -25.01 9.33 7.81
C LYS A 239 -25.03 10.65 7.03
N LYS A 240 -24.48 10.68 5.81
CA LYS A 240 -24.58 11.86 4.91
C LYS A 240 -26.01 12.13 4.42
N LYS A 241 -26.84 11.09 4.21
CA LYS A 241 -28.27 11.26 3.84
C LYS A 241 -29.18 11.62 5.02
N GLY A 242 -28.86 11.20 6.25
CA GLY A 242 -29.69 11.46 7.44
C GLY A 242 -29.63 12.88 8.00
N VAL A 243 -28.60 13.66 7.67
CA VAL A 243 -28.48 15.07 8.10
C VAL A 243 -29.30 16.02 7.20
N ALA A 244 -29.67 15.60 5.98
CA ALA A 244 -30.38 16.44 5.02
C ALA A 244 -31.91 16.43 5.15
N SER A 245 -32.51 15.67 6.09
CA SER A 245 -33.98 15.53 6.19
C SER A 245 -34.59 15.88 7.55
N GLY A 246 -33.86 16.56 8.43
CA GLY A 246 -34.31 16.88 9.79
C GLY A 246 -34.73 18.34 10.00
N GLY A 247 -35.68 18.87 9.23
CA GLY A 247 -36.16 20.24 9.39
C GLY A 247 -37.47 20.52 8.65
N GLY A 248 -38.59 20.12 9.21
CA GLY A 248 -39.92 20.41 8.67
C GLY A 248 -40.97 20.42 9.78
N ALA A 249 -41.20 21.60 10.34
CA ALA A 249 -42.14 21.84 11.44
C ALA A 249 -43.61 21.59 11.05
N LYS A 250 -44.39 21.12 12.03
CA LYS A 250 -45.83 20.86 11.99
C LYS A 250 -46.63 22.13 11.62
N GLY A 251 -47.48 22.03 10.60
CA GLY A 251 -48.54 23.01 10.32
C GLY A 251 -49.90 22.31 10.21
N LYS A 252 -50.75 22.48 11.22
CA LYS A 252 -52.16 22.06 11.25
C LYS A 252 -52.95 22.76 10.14
N ARG A 253 -53.82 22.03 9.46
CA ARG A 253 -54.76 22.55 8.46
C ARG A 253 -56.19 22.49 9.02
N PRO A 254 -56.99 23.56 8.96
CA PRO A 254 -58.38 23.51 9.40
C PRO A 254 -59.32 23.05 8.27
N THR A 255 -60.48 22.55 8.70
CA THR A 255 -61.62 22.01 7.95
C THR A 255 -62.65 23.08 7.58
N ALA A 256 -63.24 22.98 6.37
CA ALA A 256 -64.63 23.36 5.99
C ALA A 256 -64.76 23.20 4.45
N ALA A 257 -65.60 22.31 3.89
CA ALA A 257 -67.07 22.34 3.73
C ALA A 257 -67.55 22.97 2.39
N THR A 258 -68.03 22.08 1.50
CA THR A 258 -69.23 22.12 0.64
C THR A 258 -69.57 23.35 -0.21
N THR A 259 -69.69 23.18 -1.54
CA THR A 259 -70.96 23.32 -2.31
C THR A 259 -70.76 23.10 -3.83
N ALA A 260 -71.86 22.71 -4.48
CA ALA A 260 -71.98 22.13 -5.81
C ALA A 260 -72.35 23.14 -6.93
N ALA A 261 -72.67 22.58 -8.11
CA ALA A 261 -73.15 23.17 -9.38
C ALA A 261 -72.01 23.62 -10.32
N GLY A 262 -71.91 23.20 -11.59
CA GLY A 262 -72.90 22.64 -12.51
C GLY A 262 -73.09 23.62 -13.68
N ALA A 263 -72.40 23.42 -14.81
CA ALA A 263 -72.80 23.99 -16.09
C ALA A 263 -72.11 23.29 -17.28
N LYS A 264 -72.84 23.28 -18.39
CA LYS A 264 -72.79 22.37 -19.54
C LYS A 264 -72.32 23.14 -20.78
N ARG A 265 -71.84 22.40 -21.80
CA ARG A 265 -71.84 22.74 -23.26
C ARG A 265 -70.82 23.80 -23.70
N THR A 266 -70.22 23.84 -24.90
CA THR A 266 -70.25 23.06 -26.16
C THR A 266 -69.22 23.68 -27.12
N ARG A 267 -68.70 22.88 -28.07
CA ARG A 267 -68.21 23.23 -29.44
C ARG A 267 -66.99 24.19 -29.55
N GLY A 268 -66.05 24.00 -30.47
CA GLY A 268 -65.98 23.06 -31.59
C GLY A 268 -64.69 23.19 -32.40
N LYS A 269 -64.57 22.26 -33.36
CA LYS A 269 -63.69 22.20 -34.55
C LYS A 269 -62.84 23.45 -34.88
N LYS A 270 -61.53 23.24 -35.00
CA LYS A 270 -60.86 23.00 -36.30
C LYS A 270 -59.63 22.13 -36.06
#